data_AF-A0A5B8MRH5-F1
#
_entry.id   AF-A0A5B8MRH5-F1
#
_cell.length_a   1.000
_cell.length_b   1.000
_cell.length_c   1.000
_cell.angle_alpha   90.00
_cell.angle_beta   90.00
_cell.angle_gamma   90.00
#
_symmetry.space_group_name_H-M   'P 1'
#
loop_
_entity.id
_entity.type
_entity.pdbx_description
1 polymer ?
#
loop_
_entity_poly.entity_id
_entity_poly.type
_entity_poly.pdbx_seq_one_letter_code
_entity_poly.pdbx_strand_id
1 'polypeptide(L)'
;MAMNFALPLPPEQAHQLATRTIFSPKEIQGLYRRFKELDVSGNSILEYEECLAVDELRANPFAPRICELFSEDGSGSLTFTNFLDMKSAFSKKASPDVRVVWAFALWDFDGDDMIGIADVKCGVDLITNSTTYINETALPLKEDDLLEMLDPYQLEEIAKQVILEIDPDGQGIDFLAFKGAVDKMPDFLFNFGMPT
;
A
#
# COMPACT_ATOMS: atom_id res chain seq x y z
N MET A 1 25.10 4.70 23.96
CA MET A 1 23.74 4.52 23.41
C MET A 1 23.16 5.92 23.23
N ALA A 2 23.42 6.54 22.08
CA ALA A 2 22.90 7.88 21.81
C ALA A 2 21.46 7.71 21.32
N MET A 3 20.50 8.11 22.16
CA MET A 3 19.13 8.28 21.70
C MET A 3 19.15 9.46 20.74
N ASN A 4 18.98 9.20 19.45
CA ASN A 4 18.73 10.24 18.44
C ASN A 4 17.40 10.90 18.80
N PHE A 5 17.43 11.91 19.66
CA PHE A 5 16.30 12.81 19.86
C PHE A 5 16.22 13.70 18.64
N ALA A 6 15.60 13.18 17.57
CA ALA A 6 15.16 14.01 16.47
C ALA A 6 14.37 15.19 17.05
N LEU A 7 14.74 16.41 16.65
CA LEU A 7 14.05 17.61 17.11
C LEU A 7 12.56 17.47 16.79
N PRO A 8 11.66 17.67 17.77
CA PRO A 8 10.23 17.52 17.55
C PRO A 8 9.76 18.51 16.49
N LEU A 9 8.82 18.07 15.65
CA LEU A 9 8.21 18.91 14.63
C LEU A 9 7.62 20.17 15.28
N PRO A 10 7.84 21.38 14.71
CA PRO A 10 7.31 22.60 15.27
C PRO A 10 5.79 22.50 15.48
N PRO A 11 5.26 23.01 16.60
CA PRO A 11 3.85 22.85 16.93
C PRO A 11 2.94 23.48 15.86
N GLU A 12 3.35 24.57 15.23
CA GLU A 12 2.60 25.20 14.14
C GLU A 12 2.44 24.27 12.94
N GLN A 13 3.52 23.63 12.49
CA GLN A 13 3.49 22.68 11.39
C GLN A 13 2.68 21.43 11.74
N ALA A 14 2.75 20.96 12.99
CA ALA A 14 1.94 19.84 13.46
C ALA A 14 0.44 20.17 13.43
N HIS A 15 0.06 21.41 13.76
CA HIS A 15 -1.33 21.85 13.67
C HIS A 15 -1.78 21.97 12.21
N GLN A 16 -0.96 22.49 11.31
CA GLN A 16 -1.28 22.56 9.88
C GLN A 16 -1.49 21.16 9.29
N LEU A 17 -0.63 20.20 9.62
CA LEU A 17 -0.79 18.81 9.18
C LEU A 17 -2.02 18.14 9.83
N ALA A 18 -2.34 18.47 11.08
CA ALA A 18 -3.54 17.98 11.76
C ALA A 18 -4.83 18.48 11.10
N THR A 19 -4.81 19.67 10.50
CA THR A 19 -5.99 20.18 9.76
C THR A 19 -6.21 19.48 8.42
N ARG A 20 -5.19 18.82 7.88
CA ARG A 20 -5.23 18.15 6.56
C ARG A 20 -5.35 16.63 6.67
N THR A 21 -5.19 16.08 7.86
CA THR A 21 -5.19 14.63 8.11
C THR A 21 -6.18 14.28 9.21
N ILE A 22 -6.42 12.98 9.39
CA ILE A 22 -7.27 12.45 10.46
C ILE A 22 -6.58 12.41 11.83
N PHE A 23 -5.32 12.84 11.91
CA PHE A 23 -4.47 12.68 13.10
C PHE A 23 -4.45 13.95 13.95
N SER A 24 -4.42 13.76 15.26
CA SER A 24 -4.20 14.85 16.21
C SER A 24 -2.74 15.35 16.15
N PRO A 25 -2.46 16.60 16.56
CA PRO A 25 -1.09 17.13 16.61
C PRO A 25 -0.13 16.27 17.44
N LYS A 26 -0.65 15.59 18.47
CA LYS A 26 0.13 14.65 19.30
C LYS A 26 0.48 13.36 18.55
N GLU A 27 -0.47 12.81 17.78
CA GLU A 27 -0.23 11.64 16.92
C GLU A 27 0.79 11.99 15.83
N ILE A 28 0.69 13.18 15.23
CA ILE A 28 1.65 13.65 14.21
C ILE A 28 3.06 13.76 14.77
N GLN A 29 3.23 14.24 16.00
CA GLN A 29 4.56 14.25 16.65
C GLN A 29 5.10 12.84 16.88
N GLY A 30 4.25 11.88 17.23
CA GLY A 30 4.64 10.47 17.35
C GLY A 30 5.05 9.87 16.01
N LEU A 31 4.27 10.14 14.95
CA LEU A 31 4.56 9.69 13.59
C LEU A 31 5.84 10.33 13.04
N TYR A 32 6.10 11.60 13.33
CA TYR A 32 7.34 12.27 12.94
C TYR A 32 8.57 11.65 13.61
N ARG A 33 8.46 11.23 14.87
CA ARG A 33 9.54 10.52 15.54
C ARG A 33 9.83 9.18 14.85
N ARG A 34 8.79 8.40 14.56
CA ARG A 34 8.93 7.13 13.83
C ARG A 34 9.51 7.33 12.44
N PHE A 35 9.05 8.34 11.71
CA PHE A 35 9.60 8.74 10.40
C PHE A 35 11.11 9.01 10.51
N LYS A 36 11.54 9.74 11.54
CA LYS A 36 12.96 10.01 11.79
C LYS A 36 13.77 8.81 12.31
N GLU A 37 13.12 7.80 12.87
CA GLU A 37 13.77 6.53 13.23
C GLU A 37 13.97 5.64 12.00
N LEU A 38 13.09 5.75 11.01
CA LEU A 38 13.15 5.02 9.74
C LEU A 38 14.06 5.69 8.69
N ASP A 39 14.19 7.02 8.73
CA ASP A 39 15.09 7.85 7.91
C ASP A 39 16.55 7.65 8.38
N VAL A 40 17.16 6.53 7.97
CA VAL A 40 18.56 6.17 8.24
C VAL A 40 19.49 7.02 7.39
N SER A 41 19.08 7.35 6.16
CA SER A 41 19.80 8.21 5.23
C SER A 41 19.95 9.65 5.74
N GLY A 42 19.01 10.11 6.58
CA GLY A 42 19.02 11.44 7.20
C GLY A 42 18.64 12.57 6.23
N ASN A 43 18.16 12.24 5.04
CA ASN A 43 17.81 13.19 3.98
C ASN A 43 16.40 13.78 4.17
N SER A 44 15.66 13.37 5.21
CA SER A 44 14.25 13.74 5.48
C SER A 44 13.24 13.24 4.46
N ILE A 45 13.59 12.16 3.75
CA ILE A 45 12.78 11.42 2.80
C ILE A 45 12.99 9.93 3.14
N LEU A 46 11.92 9.15 3.23
CA LEU A 46 12.08 7.70 3.31
C LEU A 46 12.38 7.19 1.92
N GLU A 47 13.59 6.69 1.71
CA GLU A 47 13.94 5.99 0.47
C GLU A 47 13.12 4.70 0.36
N TYR A 48 13.01 4.16 -0.85
CA TYR A 48 12.17 2.98 -1.13
C TYR A 48 12.41 1.81 -0.15
N GLU A 49 13.67 1.49 0.15
CA GLU A 49 14.02 0.42 1.10
C GLU A 49 13.59 0.75 2.56
N GLU A 50 13.69 2.02 2.96
CA GLU A 50 13.26 2.49 4.28
C GLU A 50 11.73 2.51 4.41
N CYS A 51 11.01 2.79 3.32
CA CYS A 51 9.56 2.70 3.25
C CYS A 51 9.08 1.25 3.45
N LEU A 52 9.75 0.27 2.82
CA LEU A 52 9.46 -1.16 3.00
C LEU A 52 9.77 -1.67 4.41
N ALA A 53 10.67 -1.01 5.13
CA ALA A 53 11.02 -1.34 6.52
C ALA A 53 9.94 -0.93 7.55
N VAL A 54 8.92 -0.17 7.13
CA VAL A 54 7.77 0.16 7.99
C VAL A 54 7.09 -1.13 8.43
N ASP A 55 7.00 -1.35 9.75
CA ASP A 55 6.49 -2.60 10.33
C ASP A 55 5.14 -3.05 9.74
N GLU A 56 4.25 -2.10 9.45
CA GLU A 56 2.93 -2.38 8.90
C GLU A 56 2.93 -2.70 7.40
N LEU A 57 3.99 -2.33 6.67
CA LEU A 57 4.20 -2.65 5.26
C LEU A 57 5.09 -3.88 5.06
N ARG A 58 5.97 -4.19 6.02
CA ARG A 58 6.98 -5.25 5.91
C ARG A 58 6.42 -6.64 5.58
N ALA A 59 5.18 -6.94 5.97
CA ALA A 59 4.51 -8.21 5.69
C ALA A 59 3.42 -8.10 4.60
N ASN A 60 3.27 -6.93 3.98
CA ASN A 60 2.25 -6.68 2.98
C ASN A 60 2.84 -6.85 1.57
N PRO A 61 2.35 -7.79 0.74
CA PRO A 61 2.83 -7.97 -0.63
C PRO A 61 2.65 -6.73 -1.52
N PHE A 62 1.73 -5.84 -1.17
CA PHE A 62 1.51 -4.58 -1.87
C PHE A 62 2.39 -3.43 -1.36
N ALA A 63 3.29 -3.67 -0.42
CA ALA A 63 4.14 -2.61 0.14
C ALA A 63 4.93 -1.82 -0.91
N PRO A 64 5.60 -2.46 -1.90
CA PRO A 64 6.22 -1.76 -3.03
C PRO A 64 5.25 -0.79 -3.71
N ARG A 65 4.06 -1.28 -4.06
CA ARG A 65 3.05 -0.52 -4.78
C ARG A 65 2.52 0.64 -3.93
N ILE A 66 2.32 0.43 -2.64
CA ILE A 66 1.91 1.48 -1.71
C ILE A 66 2.96 2.59 -1.67
N CYS A 67 4.24 2.25 -1.56
CA CYS A 67 5.30 3.26 -1.56
C CYS A 67 5.35 4.05 -2.88
N GLU A 68 5.24 3.38 -4.03
CA GLU A 68 5.18 4.04 -5.35
C GLU A 68 3.98 4.98 -5.48
N LEU A 69 2.81 4.54 -5.01
CA LEU A 69 1.55 5.23 -5.18
C LEU A 69 1.41 6.48 -4.33
N PHE A 70 2.06 6.52 -3.16
CA PHE A 70 2.13 7.72 -2.32
C PHE A 70 3.34 8.61 -2.66
N SER A 71 4.24 8.16 -3.53
CA SER A 71 5.38 8.92 -3.99
C SER A 71 4.97 9.89 -5.10
N GLU A 72 5.37 11.17 -5.00
CA GLU A 72 4.99 12.18 -5.99
C GLU A 72 5.65 11.96 -7.36
N ASP A 73 6.81 11.30 -7.39
CA ASP A 73 7.58 11.01 -8.60
C ASP A 73 7.54 9.53 -9.01
N GLY A 74 6.77 8.71 -8.29
CA GLY A 74 6.68 7.26 -8.51
C GLY A 74 7.98 6.51 -8.20
N SER A 75 8.96 7.16 -7.56
CA SER A 75 10.23 6.52 -7.16
C SER A 75 10.08 5.57 -5.97
N GLY A 76 8.94 5.64 -5.28
CA GLY A 76 8.71 4.97 -4.01
C GLY A 76 9.34 5.68 -2.82
N SER A 77 9.95 6.85 -3.04
CA SER A 77 10.47 7.69 -1.96
C SER A 77 9.37 8.56 -1.38
N LEU A 78 9.21 8.56 -0.06
CA LEU A 78 8.12 9.27 0.63
C LEU A 78 8.64 10.42 1.48
N THR A 79 8.08 11.61 1.27
CA THR A 79 8.26 12.72 2.21
C THR A 79 7.45 12.48 3.48
N PHE A 80 7.71 13.22 4.55
CA PHE A 80 6.90 13.12 5.77
C PHE A 80 5.41 13.38 5.52
N THR A 81 5.08 14.28 4.58
CA THR A 81 3.69 14.55 4.19
C THR A 81 3.07 13.31 3.53
N ASN A 82 3.76 12.70 2.57
CA ASN A 82 3.26 11.49 1.90
C ASN A 82 3.14 10.31 2.88
N PHE A 83 4.06 10.19 3.82
CA PHE A 83 3.99 9.18 4.89
C PHE A 83 2.74 9.37 5.77
N LEU A 84 2.39 10.61 6.10
CA LEU A 84 1.14 10.91 6.82
C LEU A 84 -0.09 10.61 5.98
N ASP A 85 -0.08 10.94 4.70
CA ASP A 85 -1.20 10.66 3.78
C ASP A 85 -1.41 9.15 3.62
N MET A 86 -0.33 8.38 3.49
CA MET A 86 -0.35 6.92 3.49
C MET A 86 -0.95 6.37 4.78
N LYS A 87 -0.44 6.79 5.94
CA LYS A 87 -0.98 6.38 7.25
C LYS A 87 -2.44 6.78 7.41
N SER A 88 -2.84 7.93 6.86
CA SER A 88 -4.21 8.43 6.90
C SER A 88 -5.14 7.56 6.05
N ALA A 89 -4.75 7.26 4.81
CA ALA A 89 -5.51 6.45 3.85
C ALA A 89 -5.80 5.04 4.35
N PHE A 90 -4.80 4.37 4.93
CA PHE A 90 -4.94 3.00 5.44
C PHE A 90 -5.42 2.92 6.89
N SER A 91 -5.74 4.05 7.53
CA SER A 91 -6.27 4.06 8.88
C SER A 91 -7.72 3.56 8.91
N LYS A 92 -8.08 2.81 9.96
CA LYS A 92 -9.48 2.42 10.24
C LYS A 92 -10.40 3.63 10.48
N LYS A 93 -9.84 4.81 10.78
CA LYS A 93 -10.59 6.06 10.93
C LYS A 93 -10.96 6.71 9.58
N ALA A 94 -10.36 6.27 8.46
CA ALA A 94 -10.66 6.81 7.14
C ALA A 94 -12.07 6.39 6.68
N SER A 95 -12.73 7.28 5.93
CA SER A 95 -14.04 6.96 5.36
C SER A 95 -13.93 5.80 4.38
N PRO A 96 -14.98 4.96 4.26
CA PRO A 96 -14.98 3.87 3.28
C PRO A 96 -14.77 4.38 1.85
N ASP A 97 -15.35 5.53 1.48
CA ASP A 97 -15.17 6.10 0.13
C ASP A 97 -13.71 6.41 -0.19
N VAL A 98 -12.93 6.97 0.76
CA VAL A 98 -11.50 7.23 0.56
C VAL A 98 -10.73 5.92 0.42
N ARG A 99 -11.07 4.90 1.22
CA ARG A 99 -10.42 3.59 1.14
C ARG A 99 -10.69 2.88 -0.19
N VAL A 100 -11.89 3.02 -0.75
CA VAL A 100 -12.23 2.46 -2.07
C VAL A 100 -11.41 3.13 -3.18
N VAL A 101 -11.21 4.46 -3.11
CA VAL A 101 -10.36 5.18 -4.07
C VAL A 101 -8.92 4.68 -4.02
N TRP A 102 -8.35 4.56 -2.82
CA TRP A 102 -6.99 4.04 -2.67
C TRP A 102 -6.87 2.56 -3.02
N ALA A 103 -7.91 1.77 -2.76
CA ALA A 103 -7.96 0.38 -3.20
C ALA A 103 -7.95 0.29 -4.73
N PHE A 104 -8.77 1.07 -5.41
CA PHE A 104 -8.78 1.10 -6.87
C PHE A 104 -7.39 1.46 -7.42
N ALA A 105 -6.79 2.54 -6.94
CA ALA A 105 -5.48 2.98 -7.38
C ALA A 105 -4.36 1.96 -7.08
N LEU A 106 -4.51 1.14 -6.02
CA LEU A 106 -3.55 0.08 -5.71
C LEU A 106 -3.61 -1.07 -6.71
N TRP A 107 -4.82 -1.34 -7.23
CA TRP A 107 -5.05 -2.41 -8.21
C TRP A 107 -4.78 -1.94 -9.63
N ASP A 108 -4.93 -0.67 -9.96
CA ASP A 108 -4.55 -0.09 -11.26
C ASP A 108 -3.01 0.04 -11.34
N PHE A 109 -2.35 -0.85 -12.09
CA PHE A 109 -0.88 -0.86 -12.21
C PHE A 109 -0.37 0.06 -13.32
N ASP A 110 -1.09 0.15 -14.43
CA ASP A 110 -0.68 0.94 -15.59
C ASP A 110 -1.18 2.40 -15.56
N GLY A 111 -2.06 2.74 -14.62
CA GLY A 111 -2.56 4.09 -14.37
C GLY A 111 -3.55 4.56 -15.43
N ASP A 112 -4.25 3.64 -16.10
CA ASP A 112 -5.21 3.95 -17.15
C ASP A 112 -6.64 4.23 -16.63
N ASP A 113 -6.80 4.33 -15.31
CA ASP A 113 -8.07 4.48 -14.59
C ASP A 113 -9.04 3.30 -14.82
N MET A 114 -8.53 2.13 -15.24
CA MET A 114 -9.27 0.88 -15.40
C MET A 114 -8.46 -0.29 -14.81
N ILE A 115 -9.16 -1.29 -14.27
CA ILE A 115 -8.49 -2.52 -13.82
C ILE A 115 -8.69 -3.57 -14.90
N GLY A 116 -7.63 -3.84 -15.66
CA GLY A 116 -7.56 -4.80 -16.74
C GLY A 116 -6.96 -6.15 -16.33
N ILE A 117 -6.89 -7.08 -17.29
CA ILE A 117 -6.37 -8.44 -17.05
C ILE A 117 -4.90 -8.39 -16.62
N ALA A 118 -4.14 -7.44 -17.17
CA ALA A 118 -2.75 -7.21 -16.80
C ALA A 118 -2.62 -6.83 -15.32
N ASP A 119 -3.48 -5.93 -14.84
CA ASP A 119 -3.49 -5.45 -13.46
C ASP A 119 -3.85 -6.55 -12.47
N VAL A 120 -4.91 -7.31 -12.75
CA VAL A 120 -5.31 -8.45 -11.93
C VAL A 120 -4.21 -9.50 -11.93
N LYS A 121 -3.57 -9.77 -13.07
CA LYS A 121 -2.45 -10.69 -13.16
C LYS A 121 -1.28 -10.24 -12.27
N CYS A 122 -0.91 -8.96 -12.30
CA CYS A 122 0.13 -8.39 -11.44
C CYS A 122 -0.25 -8.48 -9.95
N GLY A 123 -1.49 -8.15 -9.59
CA GLY A 123 -1.98 -8.27 -8.21
C GLY A 123 -1.98 -9.71 -7.70
N VAL A 124 -2.43 -10.67 -8.52
CA VAL A 124 -2.42 -12.10 -8.17
C VAL A 124 -0.98 -12.60 -8.04
N ASP A 125 -0.09 -12.23 -8.97
CA ASP A 125 1.33 -12.58 -8.90
C ASP A 125 2.01 -12.02 -7.64
N LEU A 126 1.68 -10.80 -7.22
CA LEU A 126 2.15 -10.23 -5.94
C LEU A 126 1.67 -11.05 -4.74
N ILE A 127 0.45 -11.57 -4.75
CA ILE A 127 -0.10 -12.33 -3.64
C ILE A 127 0.43 -13.76 -3.61
N THR A 128 0.61 -14.40 -4.78
CA THR A 128 0.96 -15.83 -4.86
C THR A 128 2.46 -16.09 -4.99
N ASN A 129 3.19 -15.21 -5.70
CA ASN A 129 4.59 -15.42 -6.07
C ASN A 129 5.55 -14.44 -5.36
N SER A 130 5.08 -13.27 -4.88
CA SER A 130 5.94 -12.29 -4.18
C SER A 130 6.11 -12.49 -2.68
N THR A 131 5.61 -13.58 -2.10
CA THR A 131 6.01 -14.05 -0.75
C THR A 131 7.51 -14.35 -0.63
N THR A 132 8.25 -14.32 -1.73
CA THR A 132 9.65 -14.76 -1.82
C THR A 132 10.69 -13.63 -1.63
N TYR A 133 10.34 -12.33 -1.73
CA TYR A 133 11.36 -11.27 -1.84
C TYR A 133 11.08 -9.95 -1.09
N ILE A 134 10.14 -9.89 -0.14
CA ILE A 134 9.86 -8.63 0.55
C ILE A 134 10.94 -8.20 1.57
N ASN A 135 11.90 -9.07 1.93
CA ASN A 135 13.06 -8.73 2.76
C ASN A 135 14.00 -9.95 2.94
N GLU A 136 15.32 -9.74 3.05
CA GLU A 136 16.31 -10.78 3.45
C GLU A 136 16.04 -11.38 4.86
N THR A 137 15.03 -10.85 5.56
CA THR A 137 14.56 -11.32 6.88
C THR A 137 13.26 -12.10 6.82
N ALA A 138 12.60 -12.21 5.65
CA ALA A 138 11.52 -13.16 5.43
C ALA A 138 12.13 -14.56 5.56
N LEU A 139 11.49 -15.40 6.38
CA LEU A 139 11.88 -16.80 6.51
C LEU A 139 11.96 -17.40 5.10
N PRO A 140 13.07 -18.05 4.72
CA PRO A 140 13.14 -18.73 3.44
C PRO A 140 11.96 -19.70 3.37
N LEU A 141 11.13 -19.53 2.34
CA LEU A 141 10.04 -20.44 2.03
C LEU A 141 10.61 -21.86 1.97
N LYS A 142 9.88 -22.82 2.54
CA LYS A 142 10.32 -24.22 2.48
C LYS A 142 10.28 -24.66 1.02
N GLU A 143 11.12 -25.61 0.63
CA GLU A 143 11.14 -26.13 -0.75
C GLU A 143 9.76 -26.63 -1.24
N ASP A 144 8.88 -27.06 -0.32
CA ASP A 144 7.48 -27.40 -0.62
C ASP A 144 6.59 -26.20 -1.01
N ASP A 145 6.85 -25.00 -0.47
CA ASP A 145 6.07 -23.78 -0.78
C ASP A 145 6.44 -23.19 -2.15
N LEU A 146 7.66 -23.46 -2.66
CA LEU A 146 8.11 -23.04 -4.00
C LEU A 146 7.39 -23.79 -5.13
N LEU A 147 6.78 -24.95 -4.83
CA LEU A 147 5.99 -25.74 -5.78
C LEU A 147 4.55 -25.21 -5.94
N GLU A 148 4.11 -24.28 -5.08
CA GLU A 148 2.78 -23.66 -5.15
C GLU A 148 2.77 -22.33 -5.93
N MET A 149 3.93 -21.88 -6.43
CA MET A 149 4.00 -20.70 -7.30
C MET A 149 3.22 -20.97 -8.59
N LEU A 150 2.28 -20.08 -8.90
CA LEU A 150 1.47 -20.19 -10.10
C LEU A 150 2.35 -19.90 -11.32
N ASP A 151 2.29 -20.78 -12.31
CA ASP A 151 2.96 -20.53 -13.58
C ASP A 151 2.31 -19.32 -14.30
N PRO A 152 3.03 -18.65 -15.23
CA PRO A 152 2.52 -17.47 -15.91
C PRO A 152 1.22 -17.70 -16.70
N TYR A 153 0.93 -18.96 -17.06
CA TYR A 153 -0.27 -19.34 -17.80
C TYR A 153 -1.47 -19.49 -16.85
N GLN A 154 -1.28 -20.13 -15.70
CA GLN A 154 -2.27 -20.26 -14.64
C GLN A 154 -2.66 -18.89 -14.07
N LEU A 155 -1.68 -18.00 -13.86
CA LEU A 155 -1.95 -16.61 -13.46
C LEU A 155 -2.83 -15.89 -14.47
N GLU A 156 -2.53 -16.06 -15.76
CA GLU A 156 -3.29 -15.42 -16.82
C GLU A 156 -4.73 -15.97 -16.92
N GLU A 157 -4.91 -17.28 -16.76
CA GLU A 157 -6.25 -17.88 -16.76
C GLU A 157 -7.06 -17.48 -15.53
N ILE A 158 -6.44 -17.40 -14.34
CA ILE A 158 -7.10 -16.90 -13.13
C ILE A 158 -7.51 -15.43 -13.32
N ALA A 159 -6.60 -14.59 -13.79
CA ALA A 159 -6.90 -13.17 -14.03
C ALA A 159 -8.04 -12.98 -15.05
N LYS A 160 -8.03 -13.75 -16.14
CA LYS A 160 -9.13 -13.77 -17.11
C LYS A 160 -10.45 -14.20 -16.51
N GLN A 161 -10.47 -15.28 -15.72
CA GLN A 161 -11.69 -15.76 -15.08
C GLN A 161 -12.26 -14.71 -14.11
N VAL A 162 -11.41 -14.11 -13.26
CA VAL A 162 -11.82 -13.06 -12.31
C VAL A 162 -12.42 -11.87 -13.05
N ILE A 163 -11.78 -11.40 -14.13
CA ILE A 163 -12.32 -10.26 -14.88
C ILE A 163 -13.59 -10.63 -15.63
N LEU A 164 -13.68 -11.80 -16.25
CA LEU A 164 -14.90 -12.22 -16.94
C LEU A 164 -16.10 -12.38 -15.99
N GLU A 165 -15.87 -12.70 -14.71
CA GLU A 165 -16.93 -12.72 -13.71
C GLU A 165 -17.43 -11.32 -13.33
N ILE A 166 -16.56 -10.31 -13.36
CA ILE A 166 -16.87 -8.94 -12.94
C ILE A 166 -17.32 -8.08 -14.13
N ASP A 167 -16.59 -8.15 -15.24
CA ASP A 167 -16.79 -7.46 -16.51
C ASP A 167 -16.80 -8.48 -17.67
N PRO A 168 -17.98 -9.03 -18.02
CA PRO A 168 -18.09 -10.01 -19.11
C PRO A 168 -17.84 -9.40 -20.50
N ASP A 169 -17.86 -8.07 -20.63
CA ASP A 169 -17.59 -7.37 -21.89
C ASP A 169 -16.08 -7.17 -22.15
N GLY A 170 -15.24 -7.40 -21.13
CA GLY A 170 -13.78 -7.36 -21.23
C GLY A 170 -13.22 -5.98 -21.58
N GLN A 171 -13.94 -4.91 -21.22
CA GLN A 171 -13.51 -3.53 -21.39
C GLN A 171 -12.59 -3.06 -20.26
N GLY A 172 -12.56 -3.77 -19.13
CA GLY A 172 -11.85 -3.37 -17.92
C GLY A 172 -12.83 -2.87 -16.85
N ILE A 173 -12.45 -3.03 -15.59
CA ILE A 173 -13.29 -2.62 -14.45
C ILE A 173 -13.02 -1.14 -14.17
N ASP A 174 -13.98 -0.28 -14.49
CA ASP A 174 -13.92 1.13 -14.16
C ASP A 174 -14.17 1.38 -12.67
N PHE A 175 -13.88 2.59 -12.18
CA PHE A 175 -14.07 2.93 -10.77
C PHE A 175 -15.51 2.68 -10.27
N LEU A 176 -16.53 2.89 -11.12
CA LEU A 176 -17.92 2.69 -10.73
C LEU A 176 -18.25 1.20 -10.57
N ALA A 177 -17.82 0.35 -11.52
CA ALA A 177 -17.94 -1.10 -11.40
C ALA A 177 -17.16 -1.63 -10.20
N PHE A 178 -15.93 -1.13 -9.97
CA PHE A 178 -15.12 -1.50 -8.82
C PHE A 178 -15.80 -1.13 -7.50
N LYS A 179 -16.31 0.10 -7.36
CA LYS A 179 -17.06 0.53 -6.18
C LYS A 179 -18.30 -0.35 -5.96
N GLY A 180 -19.04 -0.65 -7.02
CA GLY A 180 -20.20 -1.55 -6.96
C GLY A 180 -19.83 -2.99 -6.56
N ALA A 181 -18.66 -3.48 -6.95
CA ALA A 181 -18.14 -4.78 -6.54
C ALA A 181 -17.71 -4.79 -5.06
N VAL A 182 -17.02 -3.74 -4.61
CA VAL A 182 -16.61 -3.58 -3.20
C VAL A 182 -17.82 -3.44 -2.27
N ASP A 183 -18.87 -2.74 -2.68
CA ASP A 183 -20.12 -2.65 -1.91
C ASP A 183 -20.80 -4.02 -1.72
N LYS A 184 -20.61 -4.96 -2.67
CA LYS A 184 -21.08 -6.35 -2.56
C LYS A 184 -20.16 -7.22 -1.70
N MET A 185 -18.93 -6.75 -1.41
CA MET A 185 -17.91 -7.44 -0.63
C MET A 185 -17.53 -6.60 0.60
N PRO A 186 -18.41 -6.52 1.63
CA PRO A 186 -18.18 -5.67 2.80
C PRO A 186 -16.90 -6.04 3.57
N ASP A 187 -16.46 -7.30 3.48
CA ASP A 187 -15.24 -7.80 4.11
C ASP A 187 -13.96 -7.31 3.41
N PHE A 188 -14.05 -6.89 2.14
CA PHE A 188 -12.91 -6.39 1.38
C PHE A 188 -12.30 -5.17 2.06
N LEU A 189 -13.12 -4.16 2.39
CA LEU A 189 -12.64 -2.95 3.10
C LEU A 189 -12.26 -3.22 4.55
N PHE A 190 -12.78 -4.28 5.16
CA PHE A 190 -12.39 -4.68 6.51
C PHE A 190 -10.98 -5.28 6.51
N ASN A 191 -10.63 -6.05 5.49
CA ASN A 191 -9.31 -6.65 5.32
C ASN A 191 -8.29 -5.73 4.62
N PHE A 192 -8.73 -4.67 3.95
CA PHE A 192 -7.87 -3.68 3.27
C PHE A 192 -7.14 -2.72 4.25
N GLY A 193 -7.47 -2.76 5.55
CA GLY A 193 -6.78 -1.95 6.55
C GLY A 193 -5.47 -2.60 7.02
N MET A 194 -4.44 -1.80 7.31
CA MET A 194 -3.24 -2.33 7.96
C MET A 194 -3.59 -2.91 9.34
N PRO A 195 -3.07 -4.10 9.70
CA PRO A 195 -3.24 -4.64 11.04
C PRO A 195 -2.61 -3.65 12.04
N THR A 196 -3.46 -3.12 12.92
CA THR A 196 -3.09 -2.24 14.04
C THR A 196 -2.45 -3.00 15.17
#